data_AF-A0A3D3G274-F1
#
_entry.id   AF-A0A3D3G274-F1
#
_cell.length_a   1.000
_cell.length_b   1.000
_cell.length_c   1.000
_cell.angle_alpha   90.00
_cell.angle_beta   90.00
_cell.angle_gamma   90.00
#
_symmetry.space_group_name_H-M   'P 1'
#
loop_
_entity.id
_entity.type
_entity.pdbx_description
1 polymer ?
#
loop_
_entity_poly.entity_id
_entity_poly.type
_entity_poly.pdbx_seq_one_letter_code
_entity_poly.pdbx_strand_id
1 'polypeptide(L)'
;MQVYLVGGAVRDHLLGHPYQEKDYVVVGATPEQLLAQGFMPVGKDFPVFLHPDTKDEYALARTERKSGQGYHGFEFHTDSSVTLEEDLIRRDLTINAMAMDEQGQVYDPYQGRQDLKNKVLRHVSDAFIEDPLRVLRVARFAARYAPYGF
;
A
#
# COMPACT_ATOMS: atom_id res chain seq x y z
N MET A 1 5.82 8.15 15.04
CA MET A 1 5.36 7.50 13.79
C MET A 1 5.51 6.00 13.90
N GLN A 2 4.69 5.26 13.17
CA GLN A 2 4.80 3.81 13.01
C GLN A 2 5.06 3.51 11.54
N VAL A 3 6.00 2.60 11.28
CA VAL A 3 6.39 2.21 9.93
C VAL A 3 5.99 0.75 9.74
N TYR A 4 5.32 0.47 8.63
CA TYR A 4 4.93 -0.89 8.28
C TYR A 4 5.42 -1.23 6.87
N LEU A 5 6.02 -2.40 6.72
CA LEU A 5 6.21 -3.02 5.42
C LEU A 5 4.84 -3.37 4.84
N VAL A 6 4.59 -3.08 3.57
CA VAL A 6 3.27 -3.24 2.95
C VAL A 6 3.33 -3.84 1.56
N GLY A 7 2.18 -4.24 1.04
CA GLY A 7 2.04 -4.59 -0.37
C GLY A 7 2.70 -5.91 -0.75
N GLY A 8 3.42 -5.89 -1.87
CA GLY A 8 3.99 -7.09 -2.48
C GLY A 8 5.00 -7.80 -1.57
N ALA A 9 5.78 -7.03 -0.81
CA ALA A 9 6.77 -7.57 0.11
C ALA A 9 6.14 -8.43 1.22
N VAL A 10 5.01 -8.01 1.79
CA VAL A 10 4.29 -8.79 2.81
C VAL A 10 3.67 -10.05 2.21
N ARG A 11 3.04 -9.93 1.04
CA ARG A 11 2.49 -11.07 0.29
C ARG A 11 3.56 -12.12 -0.01
N ASP A 12 4.68 -11.69 -0.59
CA ASP A 12 5.75 -12.58 -1.03
C ASP A 12 6.47 -13.18 0.18
N HIS A 13 6.64 -12.42 1.28
CA HIS A 13 7.09 -12.96 2.56
C HIS A 13 6.21 -14.11 3.07
N LEU A 14 4.88 -13.94 3.05
CA LEU A 14 3.93 -14.97 3.49
C LEU A 14 3.89 -16.20 2.57
N LEU A 15 4.21 -16.03 1.28
CA LEU A 15 4.37 -17.14 0.33
C LEU A 15 5.74 -17.83 0.43
N GLY A 16 6.67 -17.30 1.25
CA GLY A 16 8.06 -17.77 1.29
C GLY A 16 8.81 -17.49 -0.01
N HIS A 17 8.40 -16.49 -0.78
CA HIS A 17 9.04 -16.07 -2.01
C HIS A 17 10.07 -14.97 -1.74
N PRO A 18 11.19 -14.96 -2.48
CA PRO A 18 12.13 -13.86 -2.39
C PRO A 18 11.48 -12.57 -2.91
N TYR A 19 11.67 -11.48 -2.19
CA TYR A 19 11.28 -10.13 -2.60
C TYR A 19 12.47 -9.19 -2.46
N GLN A 20 12.57 -8.23 -3.38
CA GLN A 20 13.64 -7.23 -3.40
C GLN A 20 13.09 -5.83 -3.15
N GLU A 21 11.95 -5.52 -3.76
CA GLU A 21 11.24 -4.26 -3.58
C GLU A 21 10.54 -4.25 -2.21
N LYS A 22 10.79 -3.19 -1.44
CA LYS A 22 10.18 -2.96 -0.13
C LYS A 22 9.49 -1.61 -0.15
N ASP A 23 8.18 -1.66 0.02
CA ASP A 23 7.36 -0.48 0.18
C ASP A 23 6.94 -0.38 1.64
N TYR A 24 7.01 0.84 2.17
CA TYR A 24 6.65 1.14 3.54
C TYR A 24 5.50 2.14 3.58
N VAL A 25 4.60 1.98 4.55
CA VAL A 25 3.64 3.01 4.94
C VAL A 25 4.01 3.58 6.30
N VAL A 26 3.93 4.90 6.42
CA VAL A 26 4.22 5.63 7.65
C VAL A 26 2.93 6.22 8.20
N VAL A 27 2.53 5.76 9.38
CA VAL A 27 1.32 6.19 10.09
C VAL A 27 1.70 7.13 11.25
N GLY A 28 0.91 8.17 11.46
CA GLY A 28 1.14 9.14 12.55
C GLY A 28 2.42 9.94 12.36
N ALA A 29 2.69 10.38 11.13
CA ALA A 29 3.77 11.31 10.78
C ALA A 29 3.26 12.40 9.83
N THR A 30 3.99 13.51 9.75
CA THR A 30 3.77 14.56 8.76
C THR A 30 4.91 14.61 7.73
N PRO A 31 4.70 15.21 6.54
CA PRO A 31 5.76 15.43 5.56
C PRO A 31 6.99 16.13 6.15
N GLU A 32 6.79 17.14 6.98
CA GLU A 32 7.86 17.93 7.60
C GLU A 32 8.72 17.06 8.54
N GLN A 33 8.10 16.11 9.26
CA GLN A 33 8.82 15.19 10.13
C GLN A 33 9.71 14.21 9.33
N LEU A 34 9.24 13.74 8.18
CA LEU A 34 10.04 12.91 7.28
C LEU A 34 11.21 13.72 6.68
N LEU A 35 10.94 14.92 6.18
CA LEU A 35 11.98 15.82 5.66
C LEU A 35 13.05 16.14 6.70
N ALA A 36 12.64 16.42 7.95
CA ALA A 36 13.56 16.67 9.07
C ALA A 36 14.46 15.47 9.40
N GLN A 37 14.04 14.26 9.02
CA GLN A 37 14.82 13.02 9.17
C GLN A 37 15.64 12.66 7.92
N GLY A 38 15.67 13.54 6.91
CA GLY A 38 16.47 13.35 5.70
C GLY A 38 15.81 12.51 4.61
N PHE A 39 14.53 12.18 4.75
CA PHE A 39 13.76 11.55 3.67
C PHE A 39 13.63 12.51 2.48
N MET A 40 13.70 11.95 1.26
CA MET A 40 13.63 12.75 0.04
C MET A 40 12.28 12.54 -0.66
N PRO A 41 11.49 13.61 -0.90
CA PRO A 41 10.18 13.46 -1.53
C PRO A 41 10.32 13.02 -3.00
N VAL A 42 9.40 12.17 -3.45
CA VAL A 42 9.31 11.64 -4.83
C VAL A 42 7.96 11.97 -5.41
N GLY A 43 7.97 12.54 -6.61
CA GLY A 43 6.75 13.00 -7.28
C GLY A 43 6.23 14.32 -6.72
N LYS A 44 5.25 14.90 -7.42
CA LYS A 44 4.65 16.19 -7.04
C LYS A 44 3.33 16.03 -6.31
N ASP A 45 2.59 14.97 -6.63
CA ASP A 45 1.20 14.81 -6.19
C ASP A 45 1.06 13.76 -5.08
N PHE A 46 2.09 12.94 -4.84
CA PHE A 46 2.01 11.80 -3.92
C PHE A 46 3.00 11.98 -2.75
N PRO A 47 2.57 11.77 -1.50
CA PRO A 47 3.43 11.93 -0.32
C PRO A 47 4.32 10.69 -0.11
N VAL A 48 5.08 10.34 -1.14
CA VAL A 48 6.05 9.24 -1.15
C VAL A 48 7.44 9.83 -0.98
N PHE A 49 8.25 9.18 -0.16
CA PHE A 49 9.60 9.62 0.16
C PHE A 49 10.58 8.45 0.03
N LEU A 50 11.83 8.72 -0.37
CA LEU A 50 12.91 7.75 -0.30
C LEU A 50 13.60 7.84 1.05
N HIS A 51 13.86 6.68 1.65
CA HIS A 51 14.71 6.59 2.82
C HIS A 51 16.12 7.12 2.51
N PRO A 52 16.76 7.90 3.40
CA PRO A 52 18.08 8.50 3.15
C PRO A 52 19.16 7.47 2.81
N ASP A 53 19.16 6.34 3.52
CA ASP A 53 20.19 5.29 3.35
C ASP A 53 19.81 4.22 2.32
N THR A 54 18.67 3.53 2.52
CA THR A 54 18.31 2.37 1.70
C THR A 54 17.71 2.74 0.35
N LYS A 55 17.20 3.97 0.20
CA LYS A 55 16.40 4.41 -0.95
C LYS A 55 15.09 3.64 -1.16
N ASP A 56 14.63 2.89 -0.18
CA ASP A 56 13.29 2.27 -0.21
C ASP A 56 12.18 3.34 -0.17
N GLU A 57 11.00 3.00 -0.67
CA GLU A 57 9.86 3.92 -0.74
C GLU A 57 9.04 3.91 0.56
N TYR A 58 8.78 5.11 1.09
CA TYR A 58 8.01 5.37 2.30
C TYR A 58 6.85 6.31 1.95
N ALA A 59 5.65 5.77 1.88
CA ALA A 59 4.43 6.55 1.68
C ALA A 59 3.85 6.97 3.03
N LEU A 60 3.51 8.24 3.21
CA LEU A 60 2.64 8.63 4.33
C LEU A 60 1.27 8.00 4.16
N ALA A 61 0.69 7.51 5.26
CA ALA A 61 -0.70 7.09 5.30
C ALA A 61 -1.60 8.26 4.92
N ARG A 62 -2.63 7.96 4.14
CA ARG A 62 -3.52 8.99 3.57
C ARG A 62 -4.94 8.47 3.40
N THR A 63 -5.88 9.39 3.43
CA THR A 63 -7.23 9.19 2.91
C THR A 63 -7.39 9.95 1.59
N GLU A 64 -8.26 9.45 0.71
CA GLU A 64 -8.66 10.19 -0.49
C GLU A 64 -9.92 10.99 -0.15
N ARG A 65 -9.86 12.32 -0.30
CA ARG A 65 -11.07 13.15 -0.30
C ARG A 65 -11.23 13.71 -1.70
N LYS A 66 -12.40 13.49 -2.31
CA LYS A 66 -12.78 14.13 -3.58
C LYS A 66 -12.79 15.65 -3.35
N SER A 67 -11.81 16.36 -3.90
CA SER A 67 -11.82 17.82 -3.93
C SER A 67 -12.45 18.26 -5.26
N GLY A 68 -13.71 18.69 -5.21
CA GLY A 68 -14.35 19.47 -6.27
C GLY A 68 -15.08 18.71 -7.39
N GLN A 69 -15.96 19.44 -8.08
CA GLN A 69 -16.65 18.99 -9.30
C GLN A 69 -15.73 19.14 -10.52
N GLY A 70 -15.33 18.03 -11.13
CA GLY A 70 -14.57 18.01 -12.38
C GLY A 70 -13.68 16.77 -12.55
N TYR A 71 -13.01 16.67 -13.70
CA TYR A 71 -12.07 15.59 -14.05
C TYR A 71 -10.65 15.76 -13.45
N HIS A 72 -10.46 16.72 -12.54
CA HIS A 72 -9.16 17.02 -11.92
C HIS A 72 -9.29 17.13 -10.39
N GLY A 73 -8.43 16.42 -9.65
CA GLY A 73 -8.06 16.79 -8.28
C GLY A 73 -8.45 15.80 -7.18
N PHE A 74 -7.66 14.75 -6.98
CA PHE A 74 -7.60 14.12 -5.66
C PHE A 74 -6.70 14.99 -4.79
N GLU A 75 -7.24 15.59 -3.71
CA GLU A 75 -6.40 16.19 -2.66
C GLU A 75 -6.05 15.10 -1.65
N PHE A 76 -4.75 14.87 -1.46
CA PHE A 76 -4.26 13.91 -0.49
C PHE A 76 -4.17 14.56 0.88
N HIS A 77 -5.10 14.20 1.76
CA HIS A 77 -4.99 14.52 3.17
C HIS A 77 -4.07 13.49 3.83
N THR A 78 -2.85 13.93 4.12
CA THR A 78 -1.86 13.20 4.94
C THR A 78 -1.92 13.71 6.37
N ASP A 79 -3.10 13.60 6.99
CA ASP A 79 -3.21 13.90 8.40
C ASP A 79 -2.59 12.76 9.22
N SER A 80 -1.88 13.12 10.28
CA SER A 80 -1.39 12.20 11.30
C SER A 80 -2.49 11.30 11.90
N SER A 81 -3.76 11.67 11.78
CA SER A 81 -4.91 10.90 12.24
C SER A 81 -5.28 9.70 11.36
N VAL A 82 -4.74 9.61 10.13
CA VAL A 82 -5.08 8.52 9.22
C VAL A 82 -4.54 7.20 9.77
N THR A 83 -5.42 6.23 9.93
CA THR A 83 -5.09 4.91 10.43
C THR A 83 -4.50 4.01 9.35
N LEU A 84 -3.79 2.96 9.78
CA LEU A 84 -3.31 1.91 8.88
C LEU A 84 -4.44 1.26 8.09
N GLU A 85 -5.59 1.02 8.73
CA GLU A 85 -6.76 0.41 8.10
C GLU A 85 -7.31 1.30 6.98
N GLU A 86 -7.43 2.61 7.23
CA GLU A 86 -7.86 3.59 6.21
C GLU A 86 -6.88 3.72 5.04
N ASP A 87 -5.58 3.50 5.24
CA ASP A 87 -4.64 3.39 4.13
C ASP A 87 -4.82 2.05 3.38
N LEU A 88 -4.99 0.93 4.07
CA LEU A 88 -5.07 -0.38 3.44
C LEU A 88 -6.35 -0.55 2.59
N ILE A 89 -7.48 0.08 2.96
CA ILE A 89 -8.77 -0.07 2.26
C ILE A 89 -8.73 0.40 0.80
N ARG A 90 -7.84 1.34 0.48
CA ARG A 90 -7.71 1.96 -0.84
C ARG A 90 -6.96 1.08 -1.83
N ARG A 91 -6.30 0.02 -1.36
CA ARG A 91 -5.45 -0.83 -2.20
C ARG A 91 -6.28 -1.66 -3.17
N ASP A 92 -5.61 -2.23 -4.17
CA ASP A 92 -6.28 -2.97 -5.25
C ASP A 92 -6.84 -4.29 -4.75
N LEU A 93 -5.98 -5.18 -4.28
CA LEU A 93 -6.30 -6.55 -3.90
C LEU A 93 -6.04 -6.79 -2.41
N THR A 94 -6.85 -7.65 -1.80
CA THR A 94 -6.76 -8.03 -0.39
C THR A 94 -5.39 -8.61 -0.04
N ILE A 95 -4.84 -9.43 -0.95
CA ILE A 95 -3.49 -10.00 -0.83
C ILE A 95 -2.36 -8.94 -0.83
N ASN A 96 -2.64 -7.71 -1.29
CA ASN A 96 -1.71 -6.58 -1.27
C ASN A 96 -2.07 -5.55 -0.17
N ALA A 97 -3.18 -5.77 0.54
CA ALA A 97 -3.72 -4.90 1.58
C ALA A 97 -3.40 -5.43 2.98
N MET A 98 -2.19 -5.93 3.14
CA MET A 98 -1.61 -6.35 4.42
C MET A 98 -0.40 -5.47 4.76
N ALA A 99 -0.13 -5.36 6.05
CA ALA A 99 0.99 -4.62 6.60
C ALA A 99 1.73 -5.48 7.63
N MET A 100 3.03 -5.28 7.78
CA MET A 100 3.87 -5.99 8.74
C MET A 100 4.75 -4.99 9.48
N ASP A 101 4.76 -5.06 10.80
CA ASP A 101 5.64 -4.22 11.63
C ASP A 101 7.06 -4.80 11.72
N GLU A 102 7.94 -4.06 12.41
CA GLU A 102 9.34 -4.46 12.62
C GLU A 102 9.48 -5.72 13.49
N GLN A 103 8.46 -6.06 14.28
CA GLN A 103 8.42 -7.27 15.10
C GLN A 103 7.93 -8.50 14.30
N GLY A 104 7.54 -8.32 13.05
CA GLY A 104 7.01 -9.37 12.18
C GLY A 104 5.53 -9.69 12.41
N GLN A 105 4.82 -8.87 13.21
CA GLN A 105 3.37 -8.98 13.34
C GLN A 105 2.72 -8.44 12.07
N VAL A 106 1.83 -9.24 11.49
CA VAL A 106 1.08 -8.85 10.29
C VAL A 106 -0.32 -8.40 10.67
N TYR A 107 -0.68 -7.24 10.14
CA TYR A 107 -1.98 -6.61 10.20
C TYR A 107 -2.72 -6.89 8.89
N ASP A 108 -3.88 -7.53 8.99
CA ASP A 108 -4.67 -7.98 7.85
C ASP A 108 -6.17 -7.75 8.10
N PRO A 109 -6.64 -6.49 8.07
CA PRO A 109 -8.06 -6.16 8.31
C PRO A 109 -8.98 -6.69 7.21
N TYR A 110 -8.46 -6.94 6.00
CA TYR A 110 -9.25 -7.31 4.81
C TYR A 110 -9.13 -8.76 4.39
N GLN A 111 -8.60 -9.63 5.26
CA GLN A 111 -8.53 -11.09 5.08
C GLN A 111 -7.65 -11.52 3.87
N GLY A 112 -6.63 -10.73 3.55
CA GLY A 112 -5.64 -11.04 2.53
C GLY A 112 -4.90 -12.35 2.77
N ARG A 113 -4.64 -12.76 4.01
CA ARG A 113 -4.03 -14.06 4.34
C ARG A 113 -4.92 -15.22 3.92
N GLN A 114 -6.23 -15.09 4.13
CA GLN A 114 -7.19 -16.12 3.78
C GLN A 114 -7.35 -16.23 2.27
N ASP A 115 -7.39 -15.09 1.57
CA ASP A 115 -7.42 -15.05 0.11
C ASP A 115 -6.12 -15.59 -0.50
N LEU A 116 -4.97 -15.29 0.11
CA LEU A 116 -3.67 -15.83 -0.29
C LEU A 116 -3.63 -17.35 -0.18
N LYS A 117 -4.14 -17.89 0.93
CA LYS A 117 -4.27 -19.34 1.14
C LYS A 117 -5.23 -20.00 0.15
N ASN A 118 -6.34 -19.33 -0.14
CA ASN A 118 -7.35 -19.82 -1.08
C ASN A 118 -7.02 -19.53 -2.54
N LYS A 119 -5.92 -18.80 -2.80
CA LYS A 119 -5.46 -18.37 -4.13
C LYS A 119 -6.50 -17.51 -4.87
N VAL A 120 -7.10 -16.58 -4.14
CA VAL A 120 -8.17 -15.71 -4.63
C VAL A 120 -7.62 -14.29 -4.85
N LEU A 121 -7.87 -13.73 -6.03
CA LEU A 121 -7.61 -12.32 -6.33
C LEU A 121 -8.89 -11.51 -6.12
N ARG A 122 -9.14 -11.08 -4.88
CA ARG A 122 -10.33 -10.30 -4.49
C ARG A 122 -9.97 -8.82 -4.27
N HIS A 123 -10.81 -7.92 -4.77
CA HIS A 123 -10.64 -6.49 -4.50
C HIS A 123 -10.96 -6.14 -3.04
N VAL A 124 -10.29 -5.11 -2.51
CA VAL A 124 -10.43 -4.73 -1.09
C VAL A 124 -11.79 -4.09 -0.80
N SER A 125 -12.18 -3.14 -1.64
CA SER A 125 -13.37 -2.30 -1.46
C SER A 125 -13.94 -1.88 -2.82
N ASP A 126 -15.10 -1.21 -2.80
CA ASP A 126 -15.74 -0.66 -4.01
C ASP A 126 -14.91 0.44 -4.69
N ALA A 127 -13.94 1.03 -3.97
CA ALA A 127 -12.96 1.97 -4.53
C ALA A 127 -12.12 1.35 -5.67
N PHE A 128 -12.13 0.02 -5.81
CA PHE A 128 -11.53 -0.67 -6.94
C PHE A 128 -12.04 -0.17 -8.31
N ILE A 129 -13.30 0.26 -8.39
CA ILE A 129 -13.93 0.71 -9.64
C ILE A 129 -13.42 2.11 -10.03
N GLU A 130 -12.84 2.87 -9.09
CA GLU A 130 -12.39 4.25 -9.34
C GLU A 130 -11.12 4.32 -10.20
N ASP A 131 -10.36 3.23 -10.29
CA ASP A 131 -9.17 3.14 -11.16
C ASP A 131 -9.29 1.93 -12.13
N PRO A 132 -9.60 2.17 -13.42
CA PRO A 132 -9.76 1.09 -14.40
C PRO A 132 -8.46 0.31 -14.65
N LEU A 133 -7.29 0.86 -14.33
CA LEU A 133 -6.02 0.15 -14.45
C LEU A 133 -5.92 -1.02 -13.47
N ARG A 134 -6.72 -1.02 -12.39
CA ARG A 134 -6.77 -2.14 -11.44
C ARG A 134 -7.23 -3.42 -12.11
N VAL A 135 -8.12 -3.37 -13.10
CA VAL A 135 -8.54 -4.57 -13.86
C VAL A 135 -7.35 -5.19 -14.62
N LEU A 136 -6.55 -4.35 -15.28
CA LEU A 136 -5.33 -4.80 -15.97
C LEU A 136 -4.29 -5.35 -14.99
N ARG A 137 -4.16 -4.73 -13.80
CA ARG A 137 -3.30 -5.24 -12.72
C ARG A 137 -3.75 -6.62 -12.25
N VAL A 138 -5.05 -6.86 -12.09
CA VAL A 138 -5.58 -8.19 -11.72
C VAL A 138 -5.24 -9.23 -12.78
N ALA A 139 -5.45 -8.93 -14.06
CA ALA A 139 -5.06 -9.85 -15.14
C ALA A 139 -3.55 -10.16 -15.12
N ARG A 140 -2.71 -9.15 -14.86
CA ARG A 140 -1.27 -9.32 -14.70
C ARG A 140 -0.92 -10.19 -13.47
N PHE A 141 -1.63 -10.00 -12.35
CA PHE A 141 -1.47 -10.81 -11.15
C PHE A 141 -1.87 -12.27 -11.41
N ALA A 142 -3.01 -12.50 -12.06
CA ALA A 142 -3.44 -13.84 -12.45
C ALA A 142 -2.39 -14.54 -13.32
N ALA A 143 -1.84 -13.86 -14.33
CA ALA A 143 -0.79 -14.42 -15.17
C ALA A 143 0.52 -14.71 -14.40
N ARG A 144 0.97 -13.77 -13.54
CA ARG A 144 2.19 -13.92 -12.74
C ARG A 144 2.08 -15.06 -11.72
N TYR A 145 0.91 -15.22 -11.11
CA TYR A 145 0.69 -16.19 -10.03
C TYR A 145 0.00 -17.49 -10.48
N ALA A 146 -0.31 -17.64 -11.78
CA ALA A 146 -0.85 -18.87 -12.35
C ALA A 146 -0.03 -20.13 -12.02
N PRO A 147 1.32 -20.12 -12.03
CA PRO A 147 2.11 -21.30 -11.62
C PRO A 147 1.88 -21.73 -10.17
N TYR A 148 1.40 -20.82 -9.31
CA TYR A 148 1.09 -21.07 -7.91
C TYR A 148 -0.39 -21.44 -7.70
N GLY A 149 -1.22 -21.44 -8.74
CA GLY A 149 -2.62 -21.87 -8.75
C GLY A 149 -3.63 -20.78 -8.41
N PHE A 150 -3.28 -19.50 -8.64
CA PHE A 150 -4.20 -18.37 -8.62
C PHE A 150 -5.06 -18.30 -9.89
#